data_AF-A0A2H0W1D4-F1
#
_entry.id   AF-A0A2H0W1D4-F1
#
_cell.length_a   1.000
_cell.length_b   1.000
_cell.length_c   1.000
_cell.angle_alpha   90.00
_cell.angle_beta   90.00
_cell.angle_gamma   90.00
#
_symmetry.space_group_name_H-M   'P 1'
#
loop_
_entity.id
_entity.type
_entity.pdbx_description
1 polymer ?
#
loop_
_entity_poly.entity_id
_entity_poly.type
_entity_poly.pdbx_seq_one_letter_code
_entity_poly.pdbx_strand_id
1 'polypeptide(L)' 'MKKYISMLLLVLAIMPNLTIEVKAASSLDVVINEVAWAGSAEDSSAEWIELKNNTSEALDLAGWTIVDDGTSTYELSGT' A
#
# COMPACT_ATOMS: atom_id res chain seq x y z
N MET A 1 31.81 -22.88 -17.10
CA MET A 1 32.35 -22.33 -15.84
C MET A 1 32.58 -20.82 -15.94
N LYS A 2 33.50 -20.33 -16.80
CA LYS A 2 33.83 -18.89 -16.93
C LYS A 2 32.63 -17.97 -17.28
N LYS A 3 31.70 -18.41 -18.13
CA LYS A 3 30.49 -17.65 -18.51
C LYS A 3 29.50 -17.47 -17.34
N TYR A 4 29.32 -18.50 -16.53
CA TYR A 4 28.45 -18.44 -15.34
C TYR A 4 29.09 -17.60 -14.22
N ILE A 5 30.42 -17.65 -14.08
CA ILE A 5 31.17 -16.78 -13.17
C ILE A 5 31.08 -15.30 -13.60
N SER A 6 31.16 -15.01 -14.90
CA SER A 6 30.96 -13.65 -15.41
C SER A 6 29.54 -13.14 -15.20
N MET A 7 28.53 -14.00 -15.36
CA MET A 7 27.13 -13.64 -15.11
C MET A 7 26.88 -13.42 -13.62
N LEU A 8 27.47 -14.25 -12.75
CA LEU A 8 27.40 -14.09 -11.30
C LEU A 8 28.08 -12.80 -10.83
N LEU A 9 29.27 -12.48 -11.37
CA LEU A 9 29.97 -11.22 -11.07
C LEU A 9 29.22 -10.00 -11.59
N LEU A 10 28.59 -10.11 -12.76
CA LEU A 10 27.74 -9.04 -13.29
C LEU A 10 26.54 -8.81 -12.37
N VAL A 11 25.82 -9.87 -12.01
CA VAL A 11 24.69 -9.81 -11.07
C VAL A 11 25.15 -9.21 -9.73
N LEU A 12 26.26 -9.67 -9.15
CA LEU A 12 26.80 -9.16 -7.89
C LEU A 12 27.20 -7.68 -7.96
N ALA A 13 27.61 -7.17 -9.13
CA ALA A 13 27.95 -5.77 -9.34
C ALA A 13 26.71 -4.85 -9.47
N ILE A 14 25.53 -5.39 -9.84
CA ILE A 14 24.27 -4.62 -9.94
C ILE A 14 23.41 -4.72 -8.66
N MET A 15 23.57 -5.79 -7.87
CA MET A 15 22.84 -6.02 -6.62
C MET A 15 22.92 -4.92 -5.54
N PRO A 16 24.04 -4.18 -5.34
CA PRO A 16 24.07 -3.10 -4.35
C PRO A 16 23.29 -1.84 -4.77
N ASN A 17 22.79 -1.75 -6.00
CA ASN A 17 22.05 -0.59 -6.52
C ASN A 17 20.52 -0.76 -6.46
N LEU A 18 20.00 -1.83 -5.84
CA LEU A 18 18.57 -2.00 -5.68
C LEU A 18 18.10 -1.24 -4.41
N THR A 19 17.98 0.07 -4.53
CA THR A 19 17.34 0.90 -3.48
C THR A 19 15.84 0.74 -3.58
N ILE A 20 15.21 0.18 -2.54
CA ILE A 20 13.76 0.34 -2.36
C ILE A 20 13.56 1.80 -1.93
N GLU A 21 13.10 2.65 -2.84
CA GLU A 21 12.68 4.01 -2.46
C GLU A 21 11.34 3.92 -1.73
N VAL A 22 11.39 3.95 -0.40
CA VAL A 22 10.17 4.11 0.40
C VAL A 22 9.71 5.56 0.28
N LYS A 23 8.80 5.81 -0.66
CA LYS A 23 8.16 7.11 -0.81
C LYS A 23 7.13 7.29 0.30
N ALA A 24 7.34 8.31 1.15
CA ALA A 24 6.29 8.76 2.05
C ALA A 24 5.08 9.23 1.25
N ALA A 25 3.88 8.82 1.66
CA ALA A 25 2.66 9.35 1.06
C ALA A 25 2.55 10.84 1.33
N SER A 26 2.16 11.58 0.29
CA SER A 26 1.83 13.00 0.36
C SER A 26 0.31 13.19 0.47
N SER A 27 -0.11 14.41 0.79
CA SER A 27 -1.54 14.74 0.79
C SER A 27 -2.17 14.38 -0.55
N LEU A 28 -3.31 13.68 -0.53
CA LEU A 28 -4.07 13.21 -1.70
C LEU A 28 -3.45 12.04 -2.50
N ASP A 29 -2.30 11.49 -2.08
CA ASP A 29 -1.78 10.23 -2.67
C ASP A 29 -2.75 9.07 -2.40
N VAL A 30 -3.29 9.00 -1.18
CA VAL A 30 -4.34 8.06 -0.79
C VAL A 30 -5.57 8.85 -0.37
N VAL A 31 -6.73 8.51 -0.93
CA VAL A 31 -8.01 9.18 -0.65
C VAL A 31 -9.09 8.15 -0.36
N ILE A 32 -10.12 8.55 0.38
CA ILE A 32 -11.39 7.81 0.43
C ILE A 32 -12.09 8.06 -0.91
N ASN A 33 -12.24 7.01 -1.73
CA ASN A 33 -12.86 7.09 -3.04
C ASN A 33 -14.37 6.83 -2.97
N GLU A 34 -14.78 5.86 -2.16
CA GLU A 34 -16.19 5.49 -1.99
C GLU A 34 -16.52 5.20 -0.52
N VAL A 35 -17.79 5.38 -0.18
CA VAL A 35 -18.36 5.11 1.15
C VAL A 35 -19.70 4.39 0.97
N ALA A 36 -19.75 3.13 1.42
CA ALA A 36 -20.95 2.31 1.41
C ALA A 36 -21.54 2.24 2.82
N TRP A 37 -22.16 3.32 3.28
CA TRP A 37 -22.67 3.45 4.65
C TRP A 37 -24.00 2.73 4.89
N ALA A 38 -24.76 2.40 3.84
CA ALA A 38 -26.10 1.82 3.97
C ALA A 38 -26.10 0.28 3.96
N GLY A 39 -24.93 -0.34 3.89
CA GLY A 39 -24.77 -1.77 3.71
C GLY A 39 -25.29 -2.27 2.36
N SER A 40 -25.86 -3.47 2.37
CA SER A 40 -26.44 -4.15 1.21
C SER A 40 -27.92 -4.50 1.47
N ALA A 41 -28.62 -4.98 0.43
CA ALA A 41 -29.99 -5.47 0.58
C ALA A 41 -30.11 -6.66 1.55
N GLU A 42 -29.05 -7.46 1.66
CA GLU A 42 -29.02 -8.67 2.50
C GLU A 42 -28.54 -8.37 3.94
N ASP A 43 -27.74 -7.32 4.10
CA ASP A 43 -27.16 -6.93 5.39
C ASP A 43 -26.91 -5.42 5.43
N SER A 44 -27.71 -4.71 6.23
CA SER A 44 -27.58 -3.26 6.44
C SER A 44 -26.30 -2.86 7.15
N SER A 45 -25.59 -3.81 7.78
CA SER A 45 -24.32 -3.59 8.46
C SER A 45 -23.09 -3.91 7.59
N ALA A 46 -23.30 -4.32 6.33
CA ALA A 46 -22.23 -4.59 5.37
C ALA A 46 -21.58 -3.28 4.85
N GLU A 47 -21.13 -2.45 5.78
CA GLU A 47 -20.54 -1.14 5.54
C GLU A 47 -19.06 -1.27 5.18
N TRP A 48 -18.60 -0.41 4.27
CA TRP A 48 -17.19 -0.35 3.90
C TRP A 48 -16.83 1.02 3.32
N ILE A 49 -15.52 1.29 3.25
CA ILE A 49 -14.95 2.40 2.50
C ILE A 49 -13.93 1.87 1.49
N GLU A 50 -13.78 2.56 0.37
CA GLU A 50 -12.71 2.27 -0.58
C GLU A 50 -11.59 3.30 -0.44
N LEU A 51 -10.36 2.82 -0.33
CA LEU A 51 -9.16 3.64 -0.43
C LEU A 51 -8.61 3.57 -1.84
N LYS A 52 -8.32 4.73 -2.42
CA LYS A 52 -7.70 4.83 -3.74
C LYS A 52 -6.32 5.46 -3.64
N ASN A 53 -5.35 4.76 -4.20
CA ASN A 53 -4.03 5.30 -4.49
C ASN A 53 -4.07 6.05 -5.83
N ASN A 54 -3.85 7.36 -5.79
CA ASN A 54 -3.79 8.24 -6.97
C ASN A 54 -2.39 8.31 -7.61
N THR A 55 -1.42 7.58 -7.08
CA THR A 55 -0.06 7.52 -7.63
C THR A 55 0.11 6.34 -8.58
N SER A 56 1.20 6.33 -9.36
CA SER A 56 1.59 5.19 -10.20
C SER A 56 2.33 4.09 -9.44
N GLU A 57 2.73 4.36 -8.19
CA GLU A 57 3.60 3.49 -7.40
C GLU A 57 2.80 2.76 -6.32
N ALA A 58 3.27 1.59 -5.92
CA ALA A 58 2.71 0.91 -4.75
C ALA A 58 3.05 1.69 -3.47
N LEU A 59 2.08 1.82 -2.58
CA LEU A 59 2.25 2.44 -1.26
C LEU A 59 2.03 1.38 -0.18
N ASP A 60 2.94 1.31 0.78
CA ASP A 60 2.78 0.48 1.97
C ASP A 60 1.87 1.21 2.97
N LEU A 61 0.74 0.59 3.29
CA LEU A 61 -0.24 1.09 4.25
C LEU A 61 -0.01 0.52 5.66
N ALA A 62 1.02 -0.29 5.88
CA ALA A 62 1.31 -0.83 7.20
C ALA A 62 1.48 0.28 8.24
N GLY A 63 0.77 0.15 9.36
CA GLY A 63 0.77 1.15 10.43
C GLY A 63 -0.09 2.39 10.17
N TRP A 64 -0.80 2.46 9.05
CA TRP A 64 -1.81 3.51 8.83
C TRP A 64 -3.05 3.24 9.67
N THR A 65 -3.75 4.32 10.01
CA THR A 65 -4.99 4.28 10.77
C THR A 65 -6.07 5.10 10.08
N ILE A 66 -7.32 4.65 10.18
CA ILE A 66 -8.51 5.45 9.90
C ILE A 66 -9.02 5.97 11.24
N VAL A 67 -9.26 7.27 11.33
CA VAL A 67 -9.84 7.89 12.53
C VAL A 67 -11.23 8.39 12.18
N ASP A 68 -12.23 7.85 12.87
CA ASP A 68 -13.61 8.35 12.83
C ASP A 68 -13.86 9.23 14.05
N ASP A 69 -14.60 10.33 13.85
CA ASP A 69 -15.01 11.37 14.80
C ASP A 69 -13.95 11.92 15.80
N GLY A 70 -12.68 11.56 15.58
CA GLY A 70 -11.57 11.88 16.47
C GLY A 70 -11.45 10.97 17.70
N THR A 71 -12.34 9.99 17.88
CA THR A 71 -12.34 9.11 19.06
C THR A 71 -12.11 7.64 18.74
N SER A 72 -12.51 7.20 17.54
CA SER A 72 -12.37 5.81 17.11
C SER A 72 -11.22 5.67 16.12
N THR A 73 -10.30 4.73 16.38
CA THR A 73 -9.13 4.47 15.53
C THR A 73 -9.17 3.03 15.04
N TYR A 74 -9.06 2.85 13.73
CA TYR A 74 -9.03 1.55 13.05
C TYR A 74 -7.66 1.36 12.40
N GLU A 75 -6.87 0.43 12.91
CA GLU A 75 -5.59 0.06 12.31
C GLU A 75 -5.81 -0.73 11.03
N LEU A 76 -5.15 -0.31 9.95
CA LEU A 76 -5.15 -1.08 8.71
C LEU A 76 -4.23 -2.29 8.87
N SER A 77 -4.78 -3.47 8.62
CA SER A 77 -4.06 -4.74 8.64
C SER A 77 -4.50 -5.60 7.45
N GLY A 78 -3.62 -6.48 7.00
CA GLY A 78 -3.82 -7.28 5.79
C GLY A 78 -2.60 -7.26 4.88
N THR A 79 -2.68 -8.00 3.78
CA THR A 79 -1.65 -8.12 2.73
C THR A 79 -2.26 -7.96 1.37
#